data_AF-A0A7X5RBD9-F1
#
_entry.id   AF-A0A7X5RBD9-F1
#
_cell.length_a   1.000
_cell.length_b   1.000
_cell.length_c   1.000
_cell.angle_alpha   90.00
_cell.angle_beta   90.00
_cell.angle_gamma   90.00
#
_symmetry.space_group_name_H-M   'P 1'
#
loop_
_entity.id
_entity.type
_entity.pdbx_description
1 polymer ?
#
loop_
_entity_poly.entity_id
_entity_poly.type
_entity_poly.pdbx_seq_one_letter_code
_entity_poly.pdbx_strand_id
1 'polypeptide(L)'
;MHMADKRKDKSGRVLRKGESQRKDNTYMYRWVNNDGERECVYARTLNELRELEEGINRDMVLGVCRKADTLNEQIERYLKTKVNLANSTKENYKYYFNHVIKESRIGRTKVTDIRKSDILLFYNSLTEQGLSIGTIKIIHKIIRPSLQLACDDDVISKNPADGCTKDYTDNPEKKYALTFEEEEEFLTRIVMRPRMKRYYPMYAIILKTGMRISEAIGLTWNDVSLDSREISINHQIQYRVMDGVVKLYSTDTKTSAGRRVIPMTDEVYQLFMEQRKVWLSTKKDPDFNVDGYKDFVFVSHITGKCMNHNSVRRMMRTIVSMNDDRDIKLPDLSPHILRHTACCRFAESGCDIKVLQYLMGQTDIKTTMRVYNHVDMERVKRELNRLKQLNQQSEKFTPKFTPFCHKFM
;
A
#
# COMPACT_ATOMS: atom_id res chain seq x y z
N MET A 1 30.30 -37.91 -56.23
CA MET A 1 29.11 -38.14 -55.38
C MET A 1 29.46 -39.16 -54.31
N HIS A 2 29.74 -38.74 -53.08
CA HIS A 2 29.74 -39.64 -51.92
C HIS A 2 28.49 -39.34 -51.11
N MET A 3 27.45 -40.17 -51.24
CA MET A 3 26.33 -40.12 -50.30
C MET A 3 26.85 -40.65 -48.96
N ALA A 4 26.97 -39.78 -47.97
CA ALA A 4 27.24 -40.20 -46.59
C ALA A 4 26.16 -41.21 -46.16
N ASP A 5 26.59 -42.37 -45.66
CA ASP A 5 25.69 -43.40 -45.17
C ASP A 5 24.75 -42.82 -44.11
N LYS A 6 23.48 -42.69 -44.48
CA LYS A 6 22.45 -42.18 -43.57
C LYS A 6 22.20 -43.25 -42.50
N ARG A 7 22.32 -42.87 -41.23
CA ARG A 7 22.03 -43.76 -40.09
C ARG A 7 20.59 -44.27 -40.20
N LYS A 8 20.41 -45.59 -40.08
CA LYS A 8 19.10 -46.26 -40.18
C LYS A 8 18.77 -47.00 -38.88
N ASP A 9 17.48 -47.16 -38.61
CA ASP A 9 16.99 -48.05 -37.54
C ASP A 9 17.05 -49.54 -37.96
N LYS A 10 16.71 -50.45 -37.04
CA LYS A 10 16.64 -51.90 -37.28
C LYS A 10 15.60 -52.29 -38.36
N SER A 11 14.68 -51.39 -38.69
CA SER A 11 13.65 -51.57 -39.73
C SER A 11 14.03 -50.88 -41.05
N GLY A 12 15.25 -50.35 -41.19
CA GLY A 12 15.76 -49.71 -42.39
C GLY A 12 15.33 -48.26 -42.61
N ARG A 13 14.63 -47.63 -41.66
CA ARG A 13 14.18 -46.22 -41.76
C ARG A 13 15.32 -45.28 -41.43
N VAL A 14 15.43 -44.17 -42.14
CA VAL A 14 16.48 -43.17 -41.92
C VAL A 14 16.22 -42.35 -40.65
N LEU A 15 17.23 -42.23 -39.81
CA LEU A 15 17.26 -41.44 -38.58
C LEU A 15 17.83 -40.03 -38.84
N ARG A 16 17.16 -39.00 -38.31
CA ARG A 16 17.58 -37.59 -38.34
C ARG A 16 18.77 -37.33 -37.39
N LYS A 17 19.34 -36.14 -37.46
CA LYS A 17 20.42 -35.71 -36.55
C LYS A 17 19.87 -35.68 -35.12
N GLY A 18 20.60 -36.26 -34.16
CA GLY A 18 20.13 -36.38 -32.77
C GLY A 18 19.26 -37.61 -32.49
N GLU A 19 18.65 -38.23 -33.52
CA GLU A 19 17.89 -39.49 -33.36
C GLU A 19 18.82 -40.72 -33.24
N SER A 20 18.38 -41.70 -32.47
CA SER A 20 19.00 -43.03 -32.33
C SER A 20 17.98 -44.07 -31.86
N GLN A 21 18.18 -45.34 -32.21
CA GLN A 21 17.39 -46.46 -31.70
C GLN A 21 18.18 -47.22 -30.63
N ARG A 22 17.57 -47.49 -29.48
CA ARG A 22 18.20 -48.18 -28.34
C ARG A 22 18.06 -49.70 -28.46
N LYS A 23 18.78 -50.43 -27.59
CA LYS A 23 18.77 -51.90 -27.55
C LYS A 23 17.39 -52.47 -27.24
N ASP A 24 16.60 -51.77 -26.42
CA ASP A 24 15.22 -52.10 -26.00
C ASP A 24 14.14 -51.73 -27.05
N ASN A 25 14.56 -51.38 -28.28
CA ASN A 25 13.70 -50.91 -29.38
C ASN A 25 13.00 -49.56 -29.15
N THR A 26 13.30 -48.82 -28.08
CA THR A 26 12.84 -47.44 -27.93
C THR A 26 13.67 -46.48 -28.80
N TYR A 27 13.06 -45.36 -29.20
CA TYR A 27 13.73 -44.30 -29.93
C TYR A 27 14.13 -43.18 -28.96
N MET A 28 15.31 -42.60 -29.17
CA MET A 28 15.85 -41.50 -28.38
C MET A 28 16.23 -40.34 -29.29
N TYR A 29 15.82 -39.13 -28.92
CA TYR A 29 16.29 -37.89 -29.50
C TYR A 29 17.15 -37.16 -28.48
N ARG A 30 18.34 -36.71 -28.89
CA ARG A 30 19.28 -35.95 -28.06
C ARG A 30 19.57 -34.60 -28.71
N TRP A 31 19.47 -33.54 -27.92
CA TRP A 31 19.81 -32.18 -28.32
C TRP A 31 20.61 -31.47 -27.23
N VAL A 32 21.09 -30.28 -27.56
CA VAL A 32 21.70 -29.33 -26.61
C VAL A 32 20.71 -28.18 -26.48
N ASN A 33 20.24 -27.90 -25.27
CA ASN A 33 19.32 -26.79 -25.02
C ASN A 33 20.06 -25.43 -25.12
N ASN A 34 19.32 -24.34 -25.02
CA ASN A 34 19.88 -22.99 -25.11
C ASN A 34 20.81 -22.63 -23.93
N ASP A 35 20.74 -23.37 -22.82
CA ASP A 35 21.66 -23.25 -21.67
C ASP A 35 22.96 -24.04 -21.87
N GLY A 36 23.11 -24.76 -23.00
CA GLY A 36 24.27 -25.60 -23.29
C GLY A 36 24.23 -26.99 -22.64
N GLU A 37 23.14 -27.36 -21.96
CA GLU A 37 22.95 -28.66 -21.33
C GLU A 37 22.44 -29.70 -22.35
N ARG A 38 22.87 -30.95 -22.17
CA ARG A 38 22.46 -32.07 -23.04
C ARG A 38 21.19 -32.70 -22.49
N GLU A 39 20.10 -32.61 -23.25
CA GLU A 39 18.83 -33.24 -22.90
C GLU A 39 18.46 -34.39 -23.86
N CYS A 40 17.57 -35.27 -23.40
CA CYS A 40 17.08 -36.38 -24.20
C CYS A 40 15.63 -36.73 -23.88
N VAL A 41 14.88 -37.13 -24.91
CA VAL A 41 13.52 -37.66 -24.82
C VAL A 41 13.45 -39.03 -25.46
N TYR A 42 12.49 -39.82 -25.01
CA TYR A 42 12.28 -41.20 -25.44
C TYR A 42 10.85 -41.39 -25.93
N ALA A 43 10.69 -42.22 -26.96
CA ALA A 43 9.39 -42.61 -27.49
C ALA A 43 9.40 -44.08 -27.91
N ARG A 44 8.22 -44.70 -27.97
CA ARG A 44 8.10 -46.12 -28.39
C ARG A 44 8.14 -46.26 -29.91
N THR A 45 7.72 -45.23 -30.63
CA THR A 45 7.73 -45.22 -32.10
C THR A 45 8.52 -44.02 -32.65
N LEU A 46 9.03 -44.15 -33.88
CA LEU A 46 9.75 -43.08 -34.55
C LEU A 46 8.86 -41.86 -34.86
N ASN A 47 7.55 -42.07 -35.09
CA ASN A 47 6.61 -40.98 -35.35
C ASN A 47 6.35 -40.15 -34.09
N GLU A 48 6.08 -40.82 -32.97
CA GLU A 48 5.92 -40.19 -31.66
C GLU A 48 7.20 -39.42 -31.27
N LEU A 49 8.39 -39.96 -31.56
CA LEU A 49 9.65 -39.25 -31.33
C LEU A 49 9.72 -37.94 -32.14
N ARG A 50 9.22 -37.94 -33.39
CA ARG A 50 9.28 -36.79 -34.28
C ARG A 50 8.28 -35.69 -33.92
N GLU A 51 7.11 -36.06 -33.39
CA GLU A 51 6.16 -35.09 -32.83
C GLU A 51 6.79 -34.37 -31.62
N LEU A 52 7.47 -35.12 -30.74
CA LEU A 52 8.22 -34.54 -29.63
C LEU A 52 9.39 -33.65 -30.11
N GLU A 53 10.14 -34.10 -31.13
CA GLU A 53 11.22 -33.32 -31.77
C GLU A 53 10.70 -31.99 -32.33
N GLU A 54 9.55 -31.97 -33.01
CA GLU A 54 8.96 -30.76 -33.57
C GLU A 54 8.49 -29.77 -32.49
N GLY A 55 8.03 -30.25 -31.33
CA GLY A 55 7.74 -29.42 -30.17
C GLY A 55 9.02 -28.80 -29.60
N ILE A 56 10.05 -29.62 -29.36
CA ILE A 56 11.34 -29.18 -28.81
C ILE A 56 12.02 -28.15 -29.73
N ASN A 57 12.03 -28.41 -31.03
CA ASN A 57 12.63 -27.48 -31.99
C ASN A 57 11.86 -26.15 -32.06
N ARG A 58 10.52 -26.17 -31.93
CA ARG A 58 9.73 -24.94 -31.80
C ARG A 58 10.11 -24.17 -30.54
N ASP A 59 10.23 -24.84 -29.41
CA ASP A 59 10.58 -24.21 -28.13
C ASP A 59 12.02 -23.66 -28.13
N MET A 60 12.97 -24.36 -28.77
CA MET A 60 14.34 -23.87 -28.96
C MET A 60 14.41 -22.63 -29.85
N VAL A 61 13.66 -22.60 -30.97
CA VAL A 61 13.59 -21.44 -31.88
C VAL A 61 12.95 -20.24 -31.20
N LEU A 62 12.00 -20.47 -30.29
CA LEU A 62 11.35 -19.43 -29.50
C LEU A 62 12.20 -18.93 -28.32
N GLY A 63 13.39 -19.49 -28.08
CA GLY A 63 14.28 -19.03 -27.01
C GLY A 63 13.82 -19.45 -25.61
N VAL A 64 12.99 -20.50 -25.47
CA VAL A 64 12.50 -20.95 -24.16
C VAL A 64 13.64 -21.67 -23.39
N CYS A 65 14.45 -20.90 -22.67
CA CYS A 65 15.70 -21.33 -22.05
C CYS A 65 15.55 -21.79 -20.58
N ARG A 66 14.41 -22.33 -20.14
CA ARG A 66 14.33 -22.85 -18.76
C ARG A 66 13.18 -23.84 -18.58
N LYS A 67 13.40 -24.84 -17.72
CA LYS A 67 12.30 -25.64 -17.16
C LYS A 67 11.22 -24.70 -16.66
N ALA A 68 10.01 -24.84 -17.19
CA ALA A 68 8.88 -24.01 -16.83
C ALA A 68 8.57 -24.16 -15.33
N ASP A 69 8.96 -23.16 -14.56
CA ASP A 69 8.64 -23.05 -13.15
C ASP A 69 7.12 -23.00 -12.94
N THR A 70 6.68 -23.42 -11.77
CA THR A 70 5.32 -23.18 -11.28
C THR A 70 5.12 -21.69 -10.98
N LEU A 71 3.87 -21.23 -10.90
CA LEU A 71 3.58 -19.86 -10.47
C LEU A 71 4.17 -19.56 -9.09
N ASN A 72 4.19 -20.53 -8.18
CA ASN A 72 4.79 -20.40 -6.87
C ASN A 72 6.29 -20.09 -6.94
N GLU A 73 7.04 -20.90 -7.67
CA GLU A 73 8.49 -20.70 -7.88
C GLU A 73 8.77 -19.38 -8.58
N GLN A 74 7.94 -18.99 -9.54
CA GLN A 74 8.08 -17.72 -10.24
C GLN A 74 7.79 -16.51 -9.33
N ILE A 75 6.79 -16.60 -8.45
CA ILE A 75 6.53 -15.56 -7.44
C ILE A 75 7.69 -15.47 -6.45
N GLU A 76 8.24 -16.59 -5.99
CA GLU A 76 9.39 -16.58 -5.09
C GLU A 76 10.61 -15.93 -5.74
N ARG A 77 10.88 -16.23 -7.02
CA ARG A 77 11.92 -15.57 -7.81
C ARG A 77 11.66 -14.07 -7.90
N TYR A 78 10.45 -13.66 -8.27
CA TYR A 78 10.07 -12.25 -8.33
C TYR A 78 10.26 -11.54 -6.99
N LEU A 79 9.86 -12.15 -5.87
CA LEU A 79 10.02 -11.55 -4.54
C LEU A 79 11.50 -11.41 -4.13
N LYS A 80 12.39 -12.31 -4.60
CA LYS A 80 13.85 -12.21 -4.38
C LYS A 80 14.48 -11.04 -5.15
N THR A 81 13.95 -10.65 -6.32
CA THR A 81 14.47 -9.49 -7.07
C THR A 81 14.11 -8.14 -6.43
N LYS A 82 13.13 -8.12 -5.51
CA LYS A 82 12.64 -6.89 -4.88
C LYS A 82 13.39 -6.51 -3.61
N VAL A 83 14.63 -6.06 -3.79
CA VAL A 83 15.51 -5.60 -2.70
C VAL A 83 15.01 -4.30 -2.07
N ASN A 84 14.48 -3.38 -2.86
CA ASN A 84 14.10 -2.02 -2.41
C ASN A 84 12.63 -1.89 -1.96
N LEU A 85 11.89 -2.99 -1.79
CA LEU A 85 10.52 -2.91 -1.29
C LEU A 85 10.51 -2.56 0.20
N ALA A 86 9.59 -1.67 0.58
CA ALA A 86 9.33 -1.41 1.99
C ALA A 86 8.99 -2.72 2.73
N ASN A 87 9.54 -2.92 3.93
CA ASN A 87 9.27 -4.10 4.78
C ASN A 87 7.77 -4.39 4.91
N SER A 88 6.96 -3.36 5.13
CA SER A 88 5.50 -3.48 5.20
C SER A 88 4.86 -4.08 3.94
N THR A 89 5.37 -3.72 2.76
CA THR A 89 4.88 -4.22 1.48
C THR A 89 5.34 -5.65 1.25
N LYS A 90 6.60 -5.95 1.59
CA LYS A 90 7.17 -7.30 1.49
C LYS A 90 6.41 -8.31 2.35
N GLU A 91 6.11 -7.95 3.61
CA GLU A 91 5.33 -8.80 4.50
C GLU A 91 3.90 -8.98 4.02
N ASN A 92 3.27 -7.93 3.48
CA ASN A 92 1.94 -8.05 2.89
C ASN A 92 1.94 -9.02 1.69
N TYR A 93 2.97 -8.96 0.83
CA TYR A 93 3.10 -9.88 -0.29
C TYR A 93 3.32 -11.32 0.16
N LYS A 94 4.22 -11.55 1.13
CA LYS A 94 4.44 -12.88 1.72
C LYS A 94 3.17 -13.46 2.34
N TYR A 95 2.40 -12.63 3.04
CA TYR A 95 1.14 -13.06 3.65
C TYR A 95 0.17 -13.61 2.60
N TYR A 96 -0.14 -12.83 1.55
CA TYR A 96 -1.05 -13.29 0.50
C TYR A 96 -0.48 -14.43 -0.33
N PHE A 97 0.84 -14.44 -0.55
CA PHE A 97 1.50 -15.57 -1.18
C PHE A 97 1.28 -16.86 -0.39
N ASN A 98 1.66 -16.88 0.90
CA ASN A 98 1.60 -18.08 1.73
C ASN A 98 0.18 -18.54 2.05
N HIS A 99 -0.75 -17.62 2.28
CA HIS A 99 -2.10 -17.96 2.76
C HIS A 99 -3.16 -18.03 1.66
N VAL A 100 -2.90 -17.50 0.46
CA VAL A 100 -3.91 -17.45 -0.61
C VAL A 100 -3.41 -18.10 -1.90
N ILE A 101 -2.19 -17.79 -2.35
CA ILE A 101 -1.70 -18.24 -3.66
C ILE A 101 -1.05 -19.62 -3.58
N LYS A 102 -0.21 -19.87 -2.57
CA LYS A 102 0.71 -21.01 -2.52
C LYS A 102 0.01 -22.36 -2.61
N GLU A 103 -1.08 -22.52 -1.86
CA GLU A 103 -1.86 -23.77 -1.82
C GLU A 103 -2.98 -23.83 -2.87
N SER A 104 -3.16 -22.74 -3.64
CA SER A 104 -4.16 -22.70 -4.71
C SER A 104 -3.74 -23.57 -5.89
N ARG A 105 -4.73 -24.02 -6.68
CA ARG A 105 -4.48 -24.74 -7.92
C ARG A 105 -3.57 -23.94 -8.86
N ILE A 106 -3.83 -22.64 -9.02
CA ILE A 106 -3.06 -21.78 -9.92
C ILE A 106 -1.61 -21.59 -9.46
N GLY A 107 -1.35 -21.56 -8.14
CA GLY A 107 0.01 -21.49 -7.59
C GLY A 107 0.88 -22.68 -7.99
N ARG A 108 0.29 -23.88 -8.07
CA ARG A 108 0.98 -25.12 -8.43
C ARG A 108 1.04 -25.38 -9.94
N THR A 109 0.36 -24.58 -10.76
CA THR A 109 0.36 -24.70 -12.22
C THR A 109 1.66 -24.14 -12.80
N LYS A 110 2.22 -24.78 -13.83
CA LYS A 110 3.35 -24.25 -14.60
C LYS A 110 2.99 -22.95 -15.27
N VAL A 111 3.91 -21.99 -15.29
CA VAL A 111 3.67 -20.66 -15.86
C VAL A 111 3.26 -20.73 -17.34
N THR A 112 3.80 -21.70 -18.10
CA THR A 112 3.46 -21.97 -19.50
C THR A 112 2.02 -22.45 -19.72
N ASP A 113 1.41 -23.05 -18.70
CA ASP A 113 0.09 -23.66 -18.78
C ASP A 113 -1.02 -22.72 -18.30
N ILE A 114 -0.66 -21.59 -17.66
CA ILE A 114 -1.63 -20.63 -17.14
C ILE A 114 -2.28 -19.87 -18.29
N ARG A 115 -3.60 -19.82 -18.28
CA ARG A 115 -4.41 -19.00 -19.19
C ARG A 115 -5.08 -17.88 -18.42
N LYS A 116 -5.52 -16.86 -19.17
CA LYS A 116 -6.26 -15.73 -18.62
C LYS A 116 -7.52 -16.16 -17.85
N SER A 117 -8.23 -17.17 -18.36
CA SER A 117 -9.41 -17.76 -17.72
C SER A 117 -9.09 -18.34 -16.34
N ASP A 118 -7.94 -18.97 -16.15
CA ASP A 118 -7.57 -19.57 -14.86
C ASP A 118 -7.39 -18.49 -13.78
N ILE A 119 -6.81 -17.35 -14.16
CA ILE A 119 -6.62 -16.20 -13.27
C ILE A 119 -7.97 -15.57 -12.91
N LEU A 120 -8.87 -15.42 -13.88
CA LEU A 120 -10.21 -14.88 -13.64
C LEU A 120 -11.03 -15.81 -12.73
N LEU A 121 -11.02 -17.12 -12.98
CA LEU A 121 -11.68 -18.10 -12.13
C LEU A 121 -11.11 -18.08 -10.71
N PHE A 122 -9.79 -17.98 -10.57
CA PHE A 122 -9.15 -17.80 -9.27
C PHE A 122 -9.64 -16.54 -8.55
N TYR A 123 -9.64 -15.38 -9.21
CA TYR A 123 -10.13 -14.14 -8.58
C TYR A 123 -11.62 -14.22 -8.21
N ASN A 124 -12.46 -14.80 -9.08
CA ASN A 124 -13.87 -14.98 -8.80
C ASN A 124 -14.09 -15.88 -7.57
N SER A 125 -13.37 -17.00 -7.47
CA SER A 125 -13.43 -17.88 -6.29
C SER A 125 -13.03 -17.18 -4.99
N LEU A 126 -12.12 -16.20 -5.04
CA LEU A 126 -11.73 -15.43 -3.88
C LEU A 126 -12.81 -14.40 -3.50
N THR A 127 -13.49 -13.82 -4.49
CA THR A 127 -14.65 -12.96 -4.25
C THR A 127 -15.81 -13.76 -3.65
N GLU A 128 -16.07 -14.98 -4.12
CA GLU A 128 -17.05 -15.91 -3.54
C GLU A 128 -16.73 -16.28 -2.08
N GLN A 129 -15.45 -16.34 -1.73
CA GLN A 129 -14.97 -16.51 -0.34
C GLN A 129 -15.09 -15.23 0.51
N GLY A 130 -15.59 -14.14 -0.05
CA GLY A 130 -15.81 -12.87 0.65
C GLY A 130 -14.60 -11.94 0.71
N LEU A 131 -13.55 -12.17 -0.09
CA LEU A 131 -12.41 -11.26 -0.15
C LEU A 131 -12.80 -9.97 -0.90
N SER A 132 -12.45 -8.82 -0.32
CA SER A 132 -12.70 -7.51 -0.93
C SER A 132 -11.97 -7.32 -2.27
N ILE A 133 -12.51 -6.47 -3.15
CA ILE A 133 -11.89 -6.06 -4.41
C ILE A 133 -10.47 -5.51 -4.20
N GLY A 134 -10.26 -4.72 -3.12
CA GLY A 134 -8.95 -4.21 -2.74
C GLY A 134 -7.95 -5.32 -2.46
N THR A 135 -8.39 -6.41 -1.81
CA THR A 135 -7.59 -7.61 -1.57
C THR A 135 -7.22 -8.31 -2.89
N ILE A 136 -8.17 -8.48 -3.80
CA ILE A 136 -7.91 -9.07 -5.12
C ILE A 136 -6.86 -8.25 -5.88
N LYS A 137 -6.94 -6.92 -5.82
CA LYS A 137 -5.92 -6.03 -6.42
C LYS A 137 -4.53 -6.21 -5.80
N ILE A 138 -4.43 -6.50 -4.51
CA ILE A 138 -3.14 -6.81 -3.86
C ILE A 138 -2.58 -8.13 -4.40
N ILE A 139 -3.41 -9.17 -4.48
CA ILE A 139 -3.02 -10.48 -5.04
C ILE A 139 -2.58 -10.31 -6.49
N HIS A 140 -3.31 -9.52 -7.27
CA HIS A 140 -2.95 -9.20 -8.65
C HIS A 140 -1.60 -8.46 -8.77
N LYS A 141 -1.28 -7.57 -7.83
CA LYS A 141 0.03 -6.90 -7.74
C LYS A 141 1.19 -7.84 -7.41
N ILE A 142 0.90 -9.08 -6.99
CA ILE A 142 1.90 -10.15 -6.82
C ILE A 142 1.98 -10.97 -8.11
N ILE A 143 0.84 -11.47 -8.59
CA ILE A 143 0.77 -12.40 -9.73
C ILE A 143 1.23 -11.73 -11.04
N ARG A 144 0.66 -10.57 -11.40
CA ARG A 144 0.91 -9.94 -12.70
C ARG A 144 2.39 -9.60 -12.89
N PRO A 145 3.09 -8.94 -11.94
CA PRO A 145 4.51 -8.65 -12.11
C PRO A 145 5.40 -9.91 -12.11
N SER A 146 5.00 -10.96 -11.40
CA SER A 146 5.73 -12.24 -11.41
C SER A 146 5.66 -12.92 -12.78
N LEU A 147 4.47 -12.90 -13.39
CA LEU A 147 4.28 -13.37 -14.76
C LEU A 147 4.90 -12.42 -15.80
N GLN A 148 4.96 -11.12 -15.51
CA GLN A 148 5.67 -10.18 -16.37
C GLN A 148 7.16 -10.51 -16.42
N LEU A 149 7.77 -10.80 -15.26
CA LEU A 149 9.17 -11.25 -15.22
C LEU A 149 9.36 -12.54 -16.03
N ALA A 150 8.39 -13.45 -16.04
CA ALA A 150 8.45 -14.65 -16.88
C ALA A 150 8.36 -14.33 -18.37
N CYS A 151 7.61 -13.28 -18.75
CA CYS A 151 7.62 -12.79 -20.13
C CYS A 151 8.96 -12.15 -20.49
N ASP A 152 9.51 -11.35 -19.59
CA ASP A 152 10.78 -10.63 -19.80
C ASP A 152 11.97 -11.61 -19.87
N ASP A 153 11.86 -12.77 -19.22
CA ASP A 153 12.80 -13.89 -19.26
C ASP A 153 12.51 -14.91 -20.40
N ASP A 154 11.62 -14.57 -21.35
CA ASP A 154 11.22 -15.40 -22.50
C ASP A 154 10.65 -16.80 -22.14
N VAL A 155 10.17 -16.98 -20.90
CA VAL A 155 9.50 -18.23 -20.44
C VAL A 155 8.08 -18.33 -21.01
N ILE A 156 7.41 -17.19 -21.18
CA ILE A 156 6.08 -17.10 -21.80
C ILE A 156 6.01 -15.91 -22.76
N SER A 157 5.28 -16.05 -23.86
CA SER A 157 5.21 -14.99 -24.88
C SER A 157 4.29 -13.81 -24.52
N LYS A 158 3.31 -14.03 -23.62
CA LYS A 158 2.31 -13.03 -23.23
C LYS A 158 1.93 -13.22 -21.78
N ASN A 159 1.70 -12.11 -21.07
CA ASN A 159 1.30 -12.15 -19.66
C ASN A 159 -0.21 -12.48 -19.54
N PRO A 160 -0.60 -13.66 -19.05
CA PRO A 160 -2.01 -14.03 -18.97
C PRO A 160 -2.79 -13.22 -17.93
N ALA A 161 -2.10 -12.52 -17.02
CA ALA A 161 -2.74 -11.67 -16.02
C ALA A 161 -3.18 -10.30 -16.58
N ASP A 162 -2.77 -9.93 -17.79
CA ASP A 162 -3.06 -8.59 -18.31
C ASP A 162 -4.57 -8.34 -18.45
N GLY A 163 -5.01 -7.27 -17.77
CA GLY A 163 -6.40 -6.85 -17.74
C GLY A 163 -7.33 -7.74 -16.93
N CYS A 164 -6.82 -8.65 -16.08
CA CYS A 164 -7.67 -9.51 -15.24
C CYS A 164 -8.38 -8.76 -14.09
N THR A 165 -8.03 -7.49 -13.83
CA THR A 165 -8.69 -6.66 -12.82
C THR A 165 -9.61 -5.59 -13.41
N LYS A 166 -9.95 -5.65 -14.71
CA LYS A 166 -10.79 -4.62 -15.35
C LYS A 166 -12.18 -4.54 -14.73
N ASP A 167 -12.79 -5.69 -14.43
CA ASP A 167 -14.13 -5.76 -13.84
C ASP A 167 -14.12 -5.52 -12.32
N TYR A 168 -12.93 -5.54 -11.72
CA TYR A 168 -12.68 -5.27 -10.31
C TYR A 168 -12.53 -3.76 -10.08
N THR A 169 -13.56 -3.01 -10.47
CA THR A 169 -13.62 -1.57 -10.22
C THR A 169 -13.86 -1.31 -8.74
N ASP A 170 -13.12 -0.35 -8.17
CA ASP A 170 -13.48 0.08 -6.82
C ASP A 170 -14.79 0.85 -6.97
N ASN A 171 -15.86 0.39 -6.32
CA ASN A 171 -16.85 1.35 -5.86
C ASN A 171 -16.16 2.10 -4.72
N PRO A 172 -15.81 3.38 -4.87
CA PRO A 172 -15.38 4.13 -3.72
C PRO A 172 -16.60 4.21 -2.81
N GLU A 173 -16.69 3.33 -1.81
CA GLU A 173 -17.52 3.61 -0.65
C GLU A 173 -17.20 5.05 -0.26
N LYS A 174 -18.24 5.89 -0.22
CA LYS A 174 -18.08 7.28 0.18
C LYS A 174 -17.41 7.22 1.54
N LYS A 175 -16.16 7.69 1.62
CA LYS A 175 -15.45 7.74 2.89
C LYS A 175 -16.28 8.61 3.82
N TYR A 176 -16.76 8.00 4.89
CA TYR A 176 -17.61 8.67 5.85
C TYR A 176 -16.79 9.67 6.66
N ALA A 177 -17.20 10.93 6.67
CA ALA A 177 -16.72 11.94 7.62
C ALA A 177 -17.80 12.15 8.66
N LEU A 178 -17.41 12.27 9.92
CA LEU A 178 -18.37 12.49 11.01
C LEU A 178 -19.07 13.84 10.85
N THR A 179 -20.37 13.88 11.16
CA THR A 179 -21.08 15.14 11.39
C THR A 179 -20.56 15.83 12.65
N PHE A 180 -20.92 17.10 12.86
CA PHE A 180 -20.52 17.82 14.07
C PHE A 180 -21.09 17.14 15.33
N GLU A 181 -22.36 16.72 15.26
CA GLU A 181 -23.08 16.02 16.33
C GLU A 181 -22.42 14.67 16.65
N GLU A 182 -22.01 13.90 15.64
CA GLU A 182 -21.32 12.63 15.83
C GLU A 182 -19.91 12.80 16.39
N GLU A 183 -19.19 13.84 15.98
CA GLU A 183 -17.87 14.16 16.52
C GLU A 183 -17.96 14.51 18.01
N GLU A 184 -18.93 15.37 18.37
CA GLU A 184 -19.19 15.75 19.76
C GLU A 184 -19.65 14.54 20.60
N GLU A 185 -20.55 13.72 20.07
CA GLU A 185 -21.02 12.51 20.74
C GLU A 185 -19.88 11.50 20.95
N PHE A 186 -19.03 11.30 19.95
CA PHE A 186 -17.85 10.44 20.06
C PHE A 186 -16.92 10.90 21.19
N LEU A 187 -16.60 12.19 21.23
CA LEU A 187 -15.76 12.79 22.27
C LEU A 187 -16.43 12.73 23.66
N THR A 188 -17.74 12.97 23.73
CA THR A 188 -18.53 12.88 24.96
C THR A 188 -18.51 11.47 25.55
N ARG A 189 -18.71 10.44 24.72
CA ARG A 189 -18.63 9.04 25.17
C ARG A 189 -17.28 8.67 25.79
N ILE A 190 -16.18 9.29 25.34
CA ILE A 190 -14.85 9.06 25.92
C ILE A 190 -14.78 9.65 27.32
N VAL A 191 -15.25 10.89 27.50
CA VAL A 191 -15.16 11.61 28.78
C VAL A 191 -16.07 11.02 29.85
N MET A 192 -17.26 10.53 29.46
CA MET A 192 -18.25 9.93 30.37
C MET A 192 -17.76 8.65 31.06
N ARG A 193 -16.66 8.04 30.58
CA ARG A 193 -16.09 6.83 31.19
C ARG A 193 -14.74 7.13 31.84
N PRO A 194 -14.63 7.05 33.19
CA PRO A 194 -13.40 7.37 33.90
C PRO A 194 -12.15 6.63 33.39
N ARG A 195 -12.30 5.35 33.00
CA ARG A 195 -11.20 4.55 32.44
C ARG A 195 -10.75 5.01 31.05
N MET A 196 -11.64 5.65 30.29
CA MET A 196 -11.40 6.06 28.89
C MET A 196 -11.04 7.52 28.76
N LYS A 197 -11.44 8.37 29.71
CA LYS A 197 -11.16 9.83 29.74
C LYS A 197 -9.70 10.17 29.45
N ARG A 198 -8.76 9.35 29.91
CA ARG A 198 -7.31 9.52 29.66
C ARG A 198 -6.90 9.50 28.18
N TYR A 199 -7.74 8.95 27.30
CA TYR A 199 -7.47 8.87 25.86
C TYR A 199 -8.13 10.01 25.08
N TYR A 200 -8.95 10.84 25.73
CA TYR A 200 -9.59 12.00 25.13
C TYR A 200 -8.59 12.90 24.40
N PRO A 201 -7.45 13.31 25.02
CA PRO A 201 -6.50 14.20 24.35
C PRO A 201 -6.00 13.64 23.02
N MET A 202 -5.73 12.33 22.95
CA MET A 202 -5.24 11.69 21.71
C MET A 202 -6.23 11.86 20.55
N TYR A 203 -7.51 11.52 20.77
CA TYR A 203 -8.50 11.58 19.70
C TYR A 203 -8.83 13.02 19.31
N ALA A 204 -8.94 13.91 20.29
CA ALA A 204 -9.17 15.32 20.04
C ALA A 204 -8.00 15.93 19.25
N ILE A 205 -6.75 15.63 19.62
CA ILE A 205 -5.56 16.07 18.87
C ILE A 205 -5.61 15.55 17.42
N ILE A 206 -5.96 14.29 17.19
CA ILE A 206 -6.08 13.74 15.83
C ILE A 206 -7.16 14.47 15.01
N LEU A 207 -8.32 14.75 15.60
CA LEU A 207 -9.40 15.50 14.95
C LEU A 207 -9.01 16.95 14.63
N LYS A 208 -8.24 17.59 15.51
CA LYS A 208 -7.86 19.01 15.38
C LYS A 208 -6.60 19.26 14.55
N THR A 209 -5.73 18.26 14.39
CA THR A 209 -4.48 18.37 13.62
C THR A 209 -4.48 17.56 12.34
N GLY A 210 -5.39 16.59 12.21
CA GLY A 210 -5.46 15.66 11.10
C GLY A 210 -4.28 14.71 10.99
N MET A 211 -3.42 14.55 12.01
CA MET A 211 -2.27 13.65 11.96
C MET A 211 -2.66 12.17 11.78
N ARG A 212 -1.79 11.36 11.17
CA ARG A 212 -2.03 9.90 11.08
C ARG A 212 -1.90 9.29 12.47
N ILE A 213 -2.64 8.24 12.74
CA ILE A 213 -2.58 7.57 14.04
C ILE A 213 -1.18 7.04 14.41
N SER A 214 -0.42 6.53 13.44
CA SER A 214 0.97 6.09 13.67
C SER A 214 1.94 7.26 13.92
N GLU A 215 1.62 8.45 13.40
CA GLU A 215 2.35 9.70 13.73
C GLU A 215 2.00 10.10 15.17
N ALA A 216 0.69 10.15 15.50
CA ALA A 216 0.21 10.48 16.85
C ALA A 216 0.80 9.58 17.93
N ILE A 217 0.70 8.26 17.75
CA ILE A 217 1.28 7.26 18.67
C ILE A 217 2.80 7.39 18.77
N GLY A 218 3.45 7.79 17.68
CA GLY A 218 4.90 7.93 17.62
C GLY A 218 5.43 9.17 18.34
N LEU A 219 4.63 10.22 18.48
CA LEU A 219 5.07 11.48 19.10
C LEU A 219 5.78 11.27 20.43
N THR A 220 6.93 11.91 20.58
CA THR A 220 7.70 12.04 21.82
C THR A 220 7.60 13.47 22.35
N TRP A 221 7.92 13.68 23.62
CA TRP A 221 7.95 15.05 24.17
C TRP A 221 9.03 15.93 23.53
N ASN A 222 10.03 15.35 22.85
CA ASN A 222 11.00 16.11 22.06
C ASN A 222 10.40 16.67 20.75
N ASP A 223 9.29 16.10 20.27
CA ASP A 223 8.60 16.57 19.07
C ASP A 223 7.57 17.67 19.36
N VAL A 224 7.25 17.91 20.64
CA VAL A 224 6.17 18.81 21.06
C VAL A 224 6.78 19.99 21.82
N SER A 225 6.90 21.12 21.14
CA SER A 225 7.34 22.38 21.74
C SER A 225 6.12 23.15 22.25
N LEU A 226 5.97 23.20 23.57
CA LEU A 226 4.91 24.00 24.21
C LEU A 226 5.25 25.50 24.20
N ASP A 227 6.53 25.85 24.18
CA ASP A 227 6.99 27.24 24.15
C ASP A 227 6.77 27.88 22.77
N SER A 228 7.20 27.21 21.70
CA SER A 228 6.93 27.67 20.32
C SER A 228 5.55 27.27 19.79
N ARG A 229 4.80 26.45 20.54
CA ARG A 229 3.48 25.92 20.16
C ARG A 229 3.50 25.17 18.82
N GLU A 230 4.45 24.25 18.68
CA GLU A 230 4.70 23.51 17.45
C GLU A 230 4.82 22.00 17.69
N ILE A 231 4.29 21.23 16.74
CA ILE A 231 4.38 19.76 16.73
C ILE A 231 5.20 19.34 15.52
N SER A 232 6.37 18.75 15.76
CA SER A 232 7.27 18.24 14.73
C SER A 232 6.92 16.81 14.34
N ILE A 233 6.27 16.63 13.19
CA ILE A 233 6.01 15.30 12.63
C ILE A 233 7.21 14.91 11.78
N ASN A 234 8.15 14.14 12.34
CA ASN A 234 9.36 13.69 11.63
C ASN A 234 9.46 12.16 11.49
N HIS A 235 8.72 11.41 12.30
CA HIS A 235 8.71 9.94 12.31
C HIS A 235 7.30 9.39 12.59
N GLN A 236 7.15 8.06 12.45
CA GLN A 236 5.95 7.35 12.86
C GLN A 236 6.33 5.99 13.44
N ILE A 237 5.57 5.52 14.42
CA ILE A 237 5.75 4.19 15.01
C ILE A 237 4.76 3.22 14.38
N GLN A 238 5.28 2.12 13.83
CA GLN A 238 4.47 1.04 13.28
C GLN A 238 4.54 -0.19 14.18
N TYR A 239 3.39 -0.83 14.39
CA TYR A 239 3.28 -2.11 15.09
C TYR A 239 3.10 -3.22 14.05
N ARG A 240 4.11 -4.07 13.85
CA ARG A 240 4.01 -5.22 12.92
C ARG A 240 4.70 -6.45 13.46
N VAL A 241 4.24 -7.61 12.99
CA VAL A 241 4.96 -8.87 13.19
C VAL A 241 6.10 -8.91 12.17
N MET A 242 7.33 -9.05 12.67
CA MET A 242 8.55 -9.26 11.89
C MET A 242 9.21 -10.53 12.42
N ASP A 243 9.41 -11.51 11.54
CA ASP A 243 10.01 -12.81 11.89
C ASP A 243 9.28 -13.53 13.05
N GLY A 244 7.94 -13.47 13.04
CA GLY A 244 7.10 -14.08 14.09
C GLY A 244 7.02 -13.27 15.40
N VAL A 245 7.79 -12.18 15.53
CA VAL A 245 7.79 -11.33 16.72
C VAL A 245 7.14 -9.99 16.41
N VAL A 246 6.24 -9.54 17.27
CA VAL A 246 5.72 -8.18 17.21
C VAL A 246 6.85 -7.20 17.52
N LYS A 247 7.19 -6.35 16.55
CA LYS A 247 8.13 -5.25 16.72
C LYS A 247 7.44 -3.91 16.48
N LEU A 248 7.74 -2.97 17.36
CA LEU A 248 7.58 -1.56 17.10
C LEU A 248 8.85 -1.12 16.38
N TYR A 249 8.70 -0.41 15.27
CA TYR A 249 9.84 0.21 14.60
C TYR A 249 9.45 1.60 14.11
N SER A 250 10.43 2.50 14.16
CA SER A 250 10.32 3.80 13.57
C SER A 250 10.47 3.67 12.06
N THR A 251 9.58 4.32 11.32
CA THR A 251 9.88 4.64 9.94
C THR A 251 10.01 6.13 9.83
N ASP A 252 11.13 6.56 9.27
CA ASP A 252 11.19 7.88 8.67
C ASP A 252 9.99 8.03 7.75
N THR A 253 9.33 9.18 7.83
CA THR A 253 8.30 9.52 6.86
C THR A 253 8.99 9.55 5.49
N LYS A 254 8.80 8.48 4.69
CA LYS A 254 9.60 8.12 3.50
C LYS A 254 9.59 9.14 2.36
N THR A 255 9.00 10.31 2.55
CA THR A 255 8.81 11.35 1.57
C THR A 255 9.05 12.69 2.25
N SER A 256 9.71 13.64 1.59
CA SER A 256 9.87 15.02 2.09
C SER A 256 8.55 15.65 2.54
N ALA A 257 7.44 15.31 1.88
CA ALA A 257 6.08 15.74 2.25
C ALA A 257 5.54 15.16 3.58
N GLY A 258 6.20 14.13 4.12
CA GLY A 258 5.80 13.49 5.37
C GLY A 258 6.40 14.17 6.60
N ARG A 259 7.56 14.82 6.45
CA ARG A 259 8.16 15.66 7.49
C ARG A 259 7.51 17.04 7.48
N ARG A 260 6.90 17.44 8.59
CA ARG A 260 6.20 18.73 8.70
C ARG A 260 6.11 19.21 10.13
N VAL A 261 5.97 20.52 10.29
CA VAL A 261 5.63 21.16 11.57
C VAL A 261 4.17 21.60 11.52
N ILE A 262 3.41 21.24 12.55
CA ILE A 262 2.01 21.65 12.73
C ILE A 262 1.95 22.67 13.88
N PRO A 263 1.56 23.93 13.63
CA PRO A 263 1.35 24.90 14.70
C PRO A 263 0.11 24.51 15.53
N MET A 264 0.16 24.75 16.84
CA MET A 264 -0.95 24.48 17.75
C MET A 264 -1.89 25.68 17.78
N THR A 265 -3.19 25.40 17.69
CA THR A 265 -4.22 26.33 18.17
C THR A 265 -4.23 26.33 19.71
N ASP A 266 -4.89 27.31 20.32
CA ASP A 266 -5.05 27.35 21.78
C ASP A 266 -5.70 26.06 22.33
N GLU A 267 -6.69 25.53 21.62
CA GLU A 267 -7.35 24.27 21.96
C GLU A 267 -6.36 23.10 21.92
N VAL A 268 -5.56 22.97 20.85
CA VAL A 268 -4.56 21.90 20.73
C VAL A 268 -3.49 22.02 21.82
N TYR A 269 -3.05 23.24 22.13
CA TYR A 269 -2.11 23.49 23.22
C TYR A 269 -2.68 22.99 24.57
N GLN A 270 -3.94 23.31 24.89
CA GLN A 270 -4.58 22.82 26.10
C GLN A 270 -4.68 21.29 26.13
N LEU A 271 -5.00 20.64 25.01
CA LEU A 271 -5.02 19.17 24.93
C LEU A 271 -3.65 18.55 25.22
N PHE A 272 -2.54 19.14 24.74
CA PHE A 272 -1.20 18.68 25.09
C PHE A 272 -0.86 18.94 26.56
N MET A 273 -1.32 20.05 27.14
CA MET A 273 -1.15 20.34 28.57
C MET A 273 -1.89 19.30 29.44
N GLU A 274 -3.12 18.94 29.07
CA GLU A 274 -3.87 17.87 29.72
C GLU A 274 -3.18 16.52 29.55
N GLN A 275 -2.72 16.19 28.35
CA GLN A 275 -1.97 14.97 28.09
C GLN A 275 -0.67 14.92 28.90
N ARG A 276 0.01 16.06 29.11
CA ARG A 276 1.21 16.14 29.95
C ARG A 276 0.91 15.77 31.40
N LYS A 277 -0.23 16.22 31.94
CA LYS A 277 -0.68 15.83 33.29
C LYS A 277 -0.93 14.31 33.38
N VAL A 278 -1.62 13.74 32.39
CA VAL A 278 -1.86 12.29 32.30
C VAL A 278 -0.54 11.53 32.22
N TRP A 279 0.38 11.99 31.37
CA TRP A 279 1.70 11.39 31.19
C TRP A 279 2.51 11.41 32.49
N LEU A 280 2.57 12.54 33.19
CA LEU A 280 3.27 12.68 34.48
C LEU A 280 2.72 11.72 35.54
N SER A 281 1.40 11.53 35.59
CA SER A 281 0.73 10.63 36.53
C SER A 281 0.81 9.13 36.16
N THR A 282 1.27 8.80 34.96
CA THR A 282 1.39 7.42 34.50
C THR A 282 2.79 6.87 34.83
N LYS A 283 2.88 5.61 35.29
CA LYS A 283 4.16 4.91 35.45
C LYS A 283 4.67 4.47 34.09
N LYS A 284 5.88 4.89 33.72
CA LYS A 284 6.54 4.53 32.45
C LYS A 284 7.46 3.34 32.68
N ASP A 285 7.71 2.58 31.62
CA ASP A 285 8.81 1.64 31.56
C ASP A 285 10.09 2.42 31.18
N PRO A 286 11.08 2.58 32.08
CA PRO A 286 12.27 3.39 31.83
C PRO A 286 13.19 2.78 30.76
N ASP A 287 13.11 1.47 30.54
CA ASP A 287 13.95 0.74 29.60
C ASP A 287 13.29 0.64 28.21
N PHE A 288 12.05 1.10 28.09
CA PHE A 288 11.32 1.05 26.84
C PHE A 288 11.86 2.07 25.83
N ASN A 289 12.37 1.55 24.72
CA ASN A 289 12.89 2.32 23.59
C ASN A 289 12.47 1.66 22.28
N VAL A 290 12.22 2.49 21.26
CA VAL A 290 12.01 2.01 19.90
C VAL A 290 12.96 2.78 18.98
N ASP A 291 13.98 2.13 18.44
CA ASP A 291 14.94 2.70 17.49
C ASP A 291 15.52 4.06 17.93
N GLY A 292 15.84 4.22 19.22
CA GLY A 292 16.35 5.47 19.79
C GLY A 292 15.29 6.42 20.35
N TYR A 293 14.01 6.23 20.00
CA TYR A 293 12.91 7.04 20.51
C TYR A 293 12.47 6.60 21.92
N LYS A 294 12.33 7.57 22.82
CA LYS A 294 11.89 7.45 24.23
C LYS A 294 10.85 8.53 24.54
N ASP A 295 10.27 8.49 25.75
CA ASP A 295 9.38 9.54 26.26
C ASP A 295 8.19 9.85 25.34
N PHE A 296 7.56 8.78 24.83
CA PHE A 296 6.36 8.87 24.01
C PHE A 296 5.25 9.65 24.74
N VAL A 297 4.59 10.55 24.03
CA VAL A 297 3.48 11.39 24.53
C VAL A 297 2.30 10.51 24.96
N PHE A 298 2.02 9.47 24.18
CA PHE A 298 0.92 8.55 24.43
C PHE A 298 1.44 7.16 24.84
N VAL A 299 1.29 6.87 26.13
CA VAL A 299 1.73 5.62 26.75
C VAL A 299 0.56 4.79 27.26
N SER A 300 0.72 3.47 27.20
CA SER A 300 -0.20 2.53 27.81
C SER A 300 -0.08 2.62 29.33
N HIS A 301 -1.22 2.84 30.00
CA HIS A 301 -1.26 2.91 31.46
C HIS A 301 -0.99 1.58 32.17
N ILE A 302 -1.10 0.46 31.45
CA ILE A 302 -0.87 -0.88 32.00
C ILE A 302 0.62 -1.20 31.94
N THR A 303 1.25 -0.94 30.80
CA THR A 303 2.62 -1.39 30.52
C THR A 303 3.66 -0.29 30.67
N GLY A 304 3.25 0.98 30.69
CA GLY A 304 4.18 2.11 30.67
C GLY A 304 4.91 2.31 29.33
N LYS A 305 4.57 1.52 28.31
CA LYS A 305 5.18 1.51 26.97
C LYS A 305 4.38 2.38 25.99
N CYS A 306 4.97 2.69 24.83
CA CYS A 306 4.25 3.33 23.71
C CYS A 306 2.95 2.58 23.39
N MET A 307 1.87 3.34 23.15
CA MET A 307 0.60 2.75 22.74
C MET A 307 0.72 2.04 21.40
N ASN A 308 -0.17 1.07 21.13
CA ASN A 308 -0.25 0.43 19.82
C ASN A 308 -1.57 0.75 19.13
N HIS A 309 -1.55 0.73 17.80
CA HIS A 309 -2.70 1.01 16.95
C HIS A 309 -3.92 0.14 17.29
N ASN A 310 -3.70 -1.13 17.63
CA ASN A 310 -4.77 -2.07 17.94
C ASN A 310 -5.53 -1.69 19.22
N SER A 311 -4.84 -1.12 20.20
CA SER A 311 -5.45 -0.65 21.46
C SER A 311 -6.35 0.55 21.21
N VAL A 312 -5.92 1.49 20.36
CA VAL A 312 -6.73 2.63 19.93
C VAL A 312 -7.96 2.14 19.17
N ARG A 313 -7.80 1.27 18.16
CA ARG A 313 -8.92 0.72 17.40
C ARG A 313 -9.90 -0.08 18.26
N ARG A 314 -9.41 -0.86 19.22
CA ARG A 314 -10.27 -1.61 20.15
C ARG A 314 -11.14 -0.66 20.97
N MET A 315 -10.57 0.43 21.45
CA MET A 315 -11.30 1.42 22.22
C MET A 315 -12.38 2.12 21.40
N MET A 316 -12.07 2.50 20.15
CA MET A 316 -13.07 3.07 19.24
C MET A 316 -14.25 2.11 19.01
N ARG A 317 -13.98 0.81 18.82
CA ARG A 317 -15.03 -0.21 18.72
C ARG A 317 -15.88 -0.30 19.99
N THR A 318 -15.27 -0.19 21.17
CA THR A 318 -16.01 -0.13 22.44
C THR A 318 -16.94 1.09 22.50
N ILE A 319 -16.52 2.25 21.97
CA ILE A 319 -17.35 3.48 21.93
C ILE A 319 -18.55 3.30 20.98
N VAL A 320 -18.30 2.71 19.82
CA VAL A 320 -19.35 2.44 18.82
C VAL A 320 -20.34 1.37 19.30
N SER A 321 -19.89 0.36 20.05
CA SER A 321 -20.78 -0.67 20.59
C SER A 321 -21.78 -0.16 21.63
N MET A 322 -21.70 1.12 22.04
CA MET A 322 -22.66 1.77 22.92
C MET A 322 -23.80 2.43 22.16
N ASN A 323 -23.88 2.23 20.84
CA ASN A 323 -24.88 2.88 20.01
C ASN A 323 -26.30 2.66 20.48
N ASP A 324 -26.66 1.46 20.95
CA ASP A 324 -28.05 1.13 21.29
C ASP A 324 -28.63 2.05 22.37
N ASP A 325 -27.81 2.49 23.34
CA ASP A 325 -28.20 3.32 24.48
C ASP A 325 -28.18 4.84 24.20
N ARG A 326 -28.08 5.26 22.93
CA ARG A 326 -27.80 6.66 22.56
C ARG A 326 -28.67 7.15 21.42
N ASP A 327 -29.05 8.43 21.45
CA ASP A 327 -29.87 9.05 20.39
C ASP A 327 -29.08 9.21 19.09
N ILE A 328 -27.85 9.71 19.19
CA ILE A 328 -26.93 9.83 18.06
C ILE A 328 -26.18 8.51 17.90
N LYS A 329 -26.38 7.81 16.79
CA LYS A 329 -25.67 6.55 16.49
C LYS A 329 -24.37 6.87 15.76
N LEU A 330 -23.24 6.33 16.24
CA LEU A 330 -21.95 6.49 15.58
C LEU A 330 -21.75 5.40 14.52
N PRO A 331 -21.15 5.69 13.36
CA PRO A 331 -20.82 4.68 12.36
C PRO A 331 -19.70 3.74 12.86
N ASP A 332 -19.30 2.73 12.07
CA ASP A 332 -18.06 2.01 12.35
C ASP A 332 -16.87 2.97 12.26
N LEU A 333 -16.17 3.18 13.37
CA LEU A 333 -15.11 4.17 13.48
C LEU A 333 -13.72 3.55 13.35
N SER A 334 -12.85 4.28 12.66
CA SER A 334 -11.42 4.00 12.61
C SER A 334 -10.61 5.29 12.76
N PRO A 335 -9.33 5.22 13.15
CA PRO A 335 -8.49 6.42 13.22
C PRO A 335 -8.35 7.14 11.87
N HIS A 336 -8.51 6.41 10.76
CA HIS A 336 -8.55 6.99 9.42
C HIS A 336 -9.81 7.81 9.15
N ILE A 337 -10.95 7.45 9.75
CA ILE A 337 -12.19 8.24 9.68
C ILE A 337 -12.00 9.56 10.44
N LEU A 338 -11.43 9.54 11.65
CA LEU A 338 -11.16 10.78 12.39
C LEU A 338 -10.27 11.75 11.60
N ARG A 339 -9.21 11.21 10.99
CA ARG A 339 -8.35 11.99 10.11
C ARG A 339 -9.08 12.48 8.85
N HIS A 340 -10.00 11.69 8.31
CA HIS A 340 -10.81 12.12 7.18
C HIS A 340 -11.77 13.25 7.58
N THR A 341 -12.43 13.15 8.73
CA THR A 341 -13.24 14.21 9.34
C THR A 341 -12.42 15.49 9.48
N ALA A 342 -11.21 15.42 10.06
CA ALA A 342 -10.31 16.58 10.17
C ALA A 342 -10.03 17.23 8.81
N CYS A 343 -9.76 16.41 7.79
CA CYS A 343 -9.55 16.89 6.42
C CYS A 343 -10.77 17.60 5.84
N CYS A 344 -11.97 17.06 6.07
CA CYS A 344 -13.23 17.68 5.64
C CYS A 344 -13.45 19.01 6.36
N ARG A 345 -13.24 19.07 7.69
CA ARG A 345 -13.36 20.30 8.48
C ARG A 345 -12.41 21.39 8.01
N PHE A 346 -11.15 21.04 7.72
CA PHE A 346 -10.21 21.98 7.15
C PHE A 346 -10.66 22.48 5.77
N ALA A 347 -11.18 21.61 4.90
CA ALA A 347 -11.70 22.02 3.60
C ALA A 347 -12.94 22.93 3.73
N GLU A 348 -13.87 22.60 4.63
CA GLU A 348 -15.08 23.37 4.93
C GLU A 348 -14.77 24.77 5.49
N SER A 349 -13.72 24.87 6.32
CA SER A 349 -13.22 26.16 6.84
C SER A 349 -12.68 27.10 5.75
N GLY A 350 -12.51 26.61 4.51
CA GLY A 350 -11.91 27.36 3.42
C GLY A 350 -10.38 27.38 3.46
N CYS A 351 -9.76 26.40 4.13
CA CYS A 351 -8.31 26.26 4.13
C CYS A 351 -7.79 26.16 2.69
N ASP A 352 -6.66 26.79 2.41
CA ASP A 352 -5.99 26.67 1.12
C ASP A 352 -5.59 25.20 0.87
N ILE A 353 -5.72 24.73 -0.38
CA ILE A 353 -5.50 23.33 -0.69
C ILE A 353 -4.05 22.89 -0.51
N LYS A 354 -3.07 23.77 -0.72
CA LYS A 354 -1.65 23.48 -0.47
C LYS A 354 -1.37 23.43 1.02
N VAL A 355 -1.97 24.31 1.79
CA VAL A 355 -1.90 24.26 3.26
C VAL A 355 -2.54 22.96 3.77
N LEU A 356 -3.70 22.57 3.27
CA LEU A 356 -4.32 21.29 3.64
C LEU A 356 -3.44 20.10 3.24
N GLN A 357 -2.90 20.11 2.03
CA GLN A 357 -1.98 19.06 1.56
C GLN A 357 -0.77 18.93 2.48
N TYR A 358 -0.18 20.05 2.91
CA TYR A 358 0.93 20.12 3.85
C TYR A 358 0.53 19.58 5.23
N LEU A 359 -0.55 20.08 5.84
CA LEU A 359 -1.05 19.62 7.15
C LEU A 359 -1.38 18.12 7.16
N MET A 360 -1.92 17.61 6.06
CA MET A 360 -2.20 16.19 5.91
C MET A 360 -0.93 15.39 5.55
N GLY A 361 0.17 16.00 5.15
CA GLY A 361 1.38 15.28 4.72
C GLY A 361 1.07 14.27 3.61
N GLN A 362 0.31 14.70 2.59
CA GLN A 362 -0.05 13.89 1.42
C GLN A 362 0.86 14.28 0.24
N THR A 363 1.53 13.28 -0.35
CA THR A 363 2.31 13.49 -1.58
C THR A 363 1.43 13.74 -2.80
N ASP A 364 0.32 13.01 -2.91
CA ASP A 364 -0.60 13.10 -4.05
C ASP A 364 -1.82 13.99 -3.72
N ILE A 365 -1.93 15.10 -4.45
CA ILE A 365 -3.02 16.07 -4.34
C ILE A 365 -4.38 15.47 -4.73
N LYS A 366 -4.43 14.40 -5.55
CA LYS A 366 -5.69 13.77 -5.96
C LYS A 366 -6.51 13.26 -4.78
N THR A 367 -5.85 12.85 -3.70
CA THR A 367 -6.54 12.42 -2.48
C THR A 367 -7.14 13.60 -1.72
N THR A 368 -6.45 14.75 -1.71
CA THR A 368 -6.95 16.00 -1.14
C THR A 368 -8.09 16.57 -1.98
N MET A 369 -7.95 16.60 -3.32
CA MET A 369 -8.97 17.09 -4.25
C MET A 369 -10.30 16.35 -4.13
N ARG A 370 -10.29 15.04 -3.86
CA ARG A 370 -11.53 14.27 -3.63
C ARG A 370 -12.35 14.81 -2.47
N VAL A 371 -11.71 15.41 -1.46
CA VAL A 371 -12.38 16.06 -0.32
C VAL A 371 -12.85 17.47 -0.70
N TYR A 372 -12.09 18.18 -1.54
CA TYR A 372 -12.43 19.53 -2.02
C TYR A 372 -13.53 19.59 -3.09
N ASN A 373 -13.86 18.48 -3.75
CA ASN A 373 -14.72 18.47 -4.94
C ASN A 373 -16.19 18.91 -4.73
N HIS A 374 -16.59 19.31 -3.52
CA HIS A 374 -17.78 20.14 -3.35
C HIS A 374 -17.38 21.62 -3.46
N VAL A 375 -17.37 22.13 -4.69
CA VAL A 375 -17.37 23.59 -4.91
C VAL A 375 -18.78 24.08 -4.62
N ASP A 376 -19.01 24.53 -3.39
CA ASP A 376 -20.22 25.24 -3.02
C ASP A 376 -20.19 26.65 -3.64
N MET A 377 -21.32 27.12 -4.18
CA MET A 377 -21.48 28.48 -4.68
C MET A 377 -21.17 29.53 -3.61
N GLU A 378 -21.38 29.23 -2.34
CA GLU A 378 -20.97 30.10 -1.24
C GLU A 378 -19.45 30.25 -1.12
N ARG A 379 -18.69 29.19 -1.44
CA ARG A 379 -17.23 29.26 -1.52
C ARG A 379 -16.78 30.11 -2.71
N VAL A 380 -17.43 29.97 -3.86
CA VAL A 380 -17.15 30.81 -5.03
C VAL A 380 -17.39 32.28 -4.70
N LYS A 381 -18.52 32.61 -4.05
CA LYS A 381 -18.81 33.97 -3.60
C LYS A 381 -17.77 34.50 -2.61
N ARG A 382 -17.36 33.71 -1.61
CA ARG A 382 -16.32 34.09 -0.65
C ARG A 382 -14.99 34.43 -1.33
N GLU A 383 -14.52 33.59 -2.24
CA GLU A 383 -13.25 33.83 -2.95
C GLU A 383 -13.34 35.06 -3.87
N LEU A 384 -14.46 35.24 -4.58
CA LEU A 384 -14.69 36.44 -5.39
C LEU A 384 -14.76 37.72 -4.55
N ASN A 385 -15.35 37.66 -3.36
CA ASN A 385 -15.38 38.80 -2.44
C ASN A 385 -13.99 39.10 -1.84
N ARG A 386 -13.16 38.07 -1.60
CA ARG A 386 -11.76 38.25 -1.16
C ARG A 386 -10.93 39.01 -2.19
N LEU A 387 -11.15 38.77 -3.49
CA LEU A 387 -10.52 39.53 -4.58
C LEU A 387 -10.91 41.02 -4.55
N LYS A 388 -12.18 41.33 -4.25
CA LYS A 388 -12.63 42.74 -4.11
C LYS A 388 -11.92 43.45 -2.96
N GLN A 389 -11.69 42.78 -1.84
CA GLN A 389 -10.97 43.35 -0.70
C GLN A 389 -9.48 43.58 -0.99
N LEU A 390 -8.84 42.67 -1.74
CA LEU A 390 -7.46 42.85 -2.21
C LEU A 390 -7.33 44.08 -3.13
N ASN A 391 -8.29 44.28 -4.04
CA ASN A 391 -8.28 45.45 -4.93
C ASN A 391 -8.48 46.76 -4.15
N GLN A 392 -9.36 46.78 -3.14
CA GLN A 392 -9.53 47.93 -2.24
C GLN A 392 -8.28 48.23 -1.39
N GLN A 393 -7.46 47.23 -1.08
CA GLN A 393 -6.15 47.45 -0.44
C GLN A 393 -5.10 47.99 -1.42
N SER A 394 -5.17 47.62 -2.71
CA SER A 394 -4.27 48.14 -3.74
C SER A 394 -4.56 49.59 -4.15
N GLU A 395 -5.82 50.05 -4.04
CA GLU A 395 -6.20 51.46 -4.28
C GLU A 395 -5.63 52.44 -3.23
N LYS A 396 -5.13 51.94 -2.08
CA LYS A 396 -4.37 52.75 -1.12
C LYS A 396 -2.91 52.99 -1.54
N PHE A 397 -2.44 52.32 -2.60
CA PHE A 397 -1.14 52.57 -3.20
C PHE A 397 -1.33 53.61 -4.33
N THR A 398 -1.39 54.89 -3.96
CA THR A 398 -1.25 55.96 -4.96
C THR A 398 0.19 55.89 -5.49
N PRO A 399 0.41 55.68 -6.80
CA PRO A 399 1.75 55.81 -7.35
C PRO A 399 2.11 57.30 -7.20
N LYS A 400 3.12 57.61 -6.38
CA LYS A 400 3.70 58.95 -6.37
C LYS A 400 4.20 59.22 -7.78
N PHE A 401 3.58 60.19 -8.45
CA PHE A 401 4.04 60.70 -9.74
C PHE A 401 5.53 61.03 -9.63
N THR A 402 6.37 60.26 -10.30
CA THR A 402 7.76 60.62 -10.56
C THR A 402 7.74 61.78 -11.56
N PRO A 403 8.38 62.93 -11.27
CA PRO A 403 8.36 64.05 -12.20
C PRO A 403 9.09 63.64 -13.49
N PHE A 404 8.44 63.86 -14.63
CA PHE A 404 9.00 63.70 -15.96
C PHE A 404 10.25 64.59 -16.08
N CYS A 405 11.43 63.99 -15.97
CA CYS A 405 12.68 64.65 -16.29
C CYS A 405 13.19 64.07 -17.60
N HIS A 406 12.58 64.43 -18.74
CA HIS A 406 13.16 64.29 -20.08
C HIS A 406 12.67 65.45 -20.96
N LYS A 407 13.52 66.47 -21.11
CA LYS A 407 13.64 67.22 -22.37
C LYS A 407 15.11 67.22 -22.75
N PHE A 408 15.43 66.36 -23.71
CA PHE A 408 16.55 66.52 -24.62
C PHE A 408 16.11 67.50 -25.71
N MET A 409 16.71 68.69 -25.72
CA MET A 409 17.24 69.48 -26.84
C MET A 409 17.42 70.93 -26.39
#